data_AF-A0A9W8WW54-F1
#
_entry.id   AF-A0A9W8WW54-F1
#
_cell.length_a   1.000
_cell.length_b   1.000
_cell.length_c   1.000
_cell.angle_alpha   90.00
_cell.angle_beta   90.00
_cell.angle_gamma   90.00
#
_symmetry.space_group_name_H-M   'P 1'
#
loop_
_entity.id
_entity.type
_entity.pdbx_description
1 polymer ?
#
loop_
_entity_poly.entity_id
_entity_poly.type
_entity_poly.pdbx_seq_one_letter_code
_entity_poly.pdbx_strand_id
1 'polypeptide(L)'
;MLRLFNECIDIADPDSDGWTVHDWLKRAYARERVPISRNSITWLLHLTVNEEYVEFSARNIWSALQHAMRSVLNHTRHSRYLEQILSLSGDERLKVSKRHLDALGSWLALRVSGRVVLPMVVNAGSFLQMKGFDWMEDNLTHKQFLQALPSIYFAWCTAVLECIEQVKAHMREELDKYLYQLGMTRTAFVHALTHTKSIAVDSSVRKTPITACTHCGDDYGPLACGLVEPARIAVTECVKTAHNSDCVCGNIHNDFAGSEQLPEYTGAYGTDENDGNLDSDDEFFDAQPHVFNDTDLQANPKSNMFTDIATLLYSAQGRIWLGKHSLGERLCSTCLLLKEKYIGEDGLSADFPPMPRSFEGLRVKW
;
A
#
# COMPACT_ATOMS: atom_id res chain seq x y z
N MET A 1 -15.63 -0.43 26.70
CA MET A 1 -15.34 1.00 26.50
C MET A 1 -14.45 1.53 27.63
N LEU A 2 -14.97 2.10 28.73
CA LEU A 2 -14.13 2.77 29.76
C LEU A 2 -13.01 1.91 30.36
N ARG A 3 -13.25 0.62 30.59
CA ARG A 3 -12.22 -0.31 31.12
C ARG A 3 -11.08 -0.57 30.13
N LEU A 4 -11.39 -0.68 28.84
CA LEU A 4 -10.42 -0.97 27.78
C LEU A 4 -9.54 0.25 27.49
N PHE A 5 -10.12 1.44 27.63
CA PHE A 5 -9.38 2.70 27.64
C PHE A 5 -8.50 2.85 28.88
N ASN A 6 -8.99 2.59 30.09
CA ASN A 6 -8.17 2.65 31.31
C ASN A 6 -6.97 1.67 31.28
N GLU A 7 -7.06 0.57 30.52
CA GLU A 7 -5.99 -0.41 30.33
C GLU A 7 -5.05 -0.09 29.14
N CYS A 8 -5.41 0.86 28.26
CA CYS A 8 -4.66 1.19 27.02
C CYS A 8 -4.26 2.67 26.87
N ILE A 9 -4.88 3.57 27.64
CA ILE A 9 -4.68 5.01 27.69
C ILE A 9 -4.03 5.33 29.04
N ASP A 10 -2.86 5.95 29.01
CA ASP A 10 -2.28 6.52 30.23
C ASP A 10 -2.82 7.94 30.41
N ILE A 11 -3.93 8.05 31.15
CA ILE A 11 -4.62 9.33 31.42
C ILE A 11 -3.83 10.19 32.43
N ALA A 12 -2.71 9.69 32.96
CA ALA A 12 -1.90 10.39 33.96
C ALA A 12 -0.81 11.28 33.35
N ASP A 13 -0.61 11.24 32.03
CA ASP A 13 0.38 12.08 31.35
C ASP A 13 -0.24 13.45 30.99
N PRO A 14 0.14 14.54 31.70
CA PRO A 14 -0.41 15.87 31.45
C PRO A 14 0.04 16.48 30.10
N ASP A 15 1.02 15.87 29.43
CA ASP A 15 1.54 16.32 28.13
C ASP A 15 0.93 15.54 26.95
N SER A 16 -0.03 14.63 27.20
CA SER A 16 -0.64 13.82 26.14
C SER A 16 -1.58 14.64 25.25
N ASP A 17 -1.28 14.70 23.95
CA ASP A 17 -2.10 15.34 22.91
C ASP A 17 -3.02 14.34 22.18
N GLY A 18 -3.85 14.82 21.25
CA GLY A 18 -4.72 13.97 20.42
C GLY A 18 -4.02 12.94 19.56
N TRP A 19 -2.76 13.15 19.20
CA TRP A 19 -2.01 12.13 18.48
C TRP A 19 -1.50 11.01 19.39
N THR A 20 -1.26 11.31 20.66
CA THR A 20 -1.00 10.32 21.70
C THR A 20 -2.22 9.41 21.86
N VAL A 21 -3.42 9.99 21.73
CA VAL A 21 -4.67 9.22 21.61
C VAL A 21 -4.63 8.27 20.41
N HIS A 22 -4.19 8.69 19.22
CA HIS A 22 -4.02 7.77 18.10
C HIS A 22 -3.07 6.60 18.38
N ASP A 23 -1.95 6.83 19.09
CA ASP A 23 -1.02 5.75 19.47
C ASP A 23 -1.62 4.78 20.51
N TRP A 24 -2.54 5.25 21.36
CA TRP A 24 -3.31 4.41 22.28
C TRP A 24 -4.48 3.69 21.60
N LEU A 25 -5.17 4.36 20.67
CA LEU A 25 -6.25 3.82 19.84
C LEU A 25 -5.77 2.60 19.06
N LYS A 26 -4.56 2.67 18.49
CA LYS A 26 -3.88 1.50 17.92
C LYS A 26 -3.89 0.28 18.85
N ARG A 27 -3.42 0.43 20.09
CA ARG A 27 -3.26 -0.67 21.06
C ARG A 27 -4.62 -1.29 21.44
N ALA A 28 -5.68 -0.48 21.45
CA ALA A 28 -7.04 -0.89 21.74
C ALA A 28 -7.78 -1.52 20.54
N TYR A 29 -7.37 -1.20 19.30
CA TYR A 29 -8.12 -1.52 18.07
C TYR A 29 -8.45 -3.00 17.88
N ALA A 30 -7.51 -3.88 18.21
CA ALA A 30 -7.67 -5.32 18.04
C ALA A 30 -8.43 -6.00 19.20
N ARG A 31 -8.72 -5.28 20.29
CA ARG A 31 -9.25 -5.86 21.53
C ARG A 31 -10.77 -5.78 21.64
N GLU A 32 -11.43 -4.93 20.86
CA GLU A 32 -12.89 -4.79 20.90
C GLU A 32 -13.61 -5.70 19.90
N ARG A 33 -14.44 -6.63 20.40
CA ARG A 33 -15.29 -7.51 19.58
C ARG A 33 -16.64 -6.86 19.21
N VAL A 34 -16.62 -5.62 18.72
CA VAL A 34 -17.83 -4.91 18.26
C VAL A 34 -17.64 -4.40 16.82
N PRO A 35 -18.72 -4.15 16.06
CA PRO A 35 -18.61 -3.54 14.74
C PRO A 35 -17.80 -2.24 14.80
N ILE A 36 -16.89 -2.04 13.86
CA ILE A 36 -15.92 -0.93 13.90
C ILE A 36 -16.59 0.45 13.85
N SER A 37 -17.72 0.58 13.16
CA SER A 37 -18.53 1.81 13.19
C SER A 37 -19.11 2.16 14.57
N ARG A 38 -19.12 1.20 15.52
CA ARG A 38 -19.59 1.35 16.90
C ARG A 38 -18.50 1.07 17.92
N ASN A 39 -17.27 0.91 17.46
CA ASN A 39 -16.11 0.71 18.29
C ASN A 39 -15.78 2.05 18.98
N SER A 40 -15.28 1.95 20.21
CA SER A 40 -14.96 3.08 21.08
C SER A 40 -13.95 4.07 20.50
N ILE A 41 -13.10 3.60 19.60
CA ILE A 41 -12.10 4.32 18.81
C ILE A 41 -12.76 5.26 17.81
N THR A 42 -13.77 4.78 17.08
CA THR A 42 -14.56 5.64 16.17
C THR A 42 -15.28 6.72 16.96
N TRP A 43 -15.81 6.39 18.15
CA TRP A 43 -16.39 7.37 19.06
C TRP A 43 -15.35 8.37 19.59
N LEU A 44 -14.15 7.92 19.97
CA LEU A 44 -13.10 8.81 20.47
C LEU A 44 -12.59 9.75 19.39
N LEU A 45 -12.42 9.27 18.15
CA LEU A 45 -12.09 10.13 17.00
C LEU A 45 -13.13 11.24 16.82
N HIS A 46 -14.42 10.93 16.91
CA HIS A 46 -15.48 11.94 16.85
C HIS A 46 -15.35 13.02 17.94
N LEU A 47 -14.76 12.70 19.10
CA LEU A 47 -14.52 13.66 20.18
C LEU A 47 -13.22 14.45 20.01
N THR A 48 -12.16 13.82 19.51
CA THR A 48 -10.84 14.46 19.39
C THR A 48 -10.71 15.33 18.14
N VAL A 49 -11.65 15.26 17.19
CA VAL A 49 -11.68 16.10 15.97
C VAL A 49 -11.50 17.60 16.26
N ASN A 50 -11.97 18.10 17.41
CA ASN A 50 -11.97 19.54 17.75
C ASN A 50 -10.81 19.96 18.69
N GLU A 51 -9.74 19.19 18.80
CA GLU A 51 -8.64 19.57 19.69
C GLU A 51 -7.81 20.76 19.17
N GLU A 52 -7.50 21.68 20.08
CA GLU A 52 -6.76 22.91 19.79
C GLU A 52 -5.23 22.77 19.96
N TYR A 53 -4.78 21.76 20.71
CA TYR A 53 -3.36 21.51 21.00
C TYR A 53 -2.96 20.15 20.47
N VAL A 54 -2.16 20.17 19.41
CA VAL A 54 -1.88 18.99 18.60
C VAL A 54 -0.41 19.00 18.18
N GLU A 55 0.36 18.00 18.60
CA GLU A 55 1.76 17.81 18.23
C GLU A 55 1.89 16.99 16.94
N PHE A 56 2.54 17.54 15.92
CA PHE A 56 2.71 16.82 14.66
C PHE A 56 4.15 16.35 14.48
N SER A 57 4.36 15.05 14.66
CA SER A 57 5.67 14.40 14.57
C SER A 57 5.65 13.22 13.60
N ALA A 58 6.84 12.77 13.18
CA ALA A 58 6.99 11.56 12.35
C ALA A 58 6.36 10.33 13.02
N ARG A 59 6.51 10.20 14.35
CA ARG A 59 5.85 9.14 15.12
C ARG A 59 4.33 9.24 15.01
N ASN A 60 3.77 10.43 15.06
CA ASN A 60 2.33 10.66 15.01
C ASN A 60 1.78 10.37 13.61
N ILE A 61 2.49 10.75 12.53
CA ILE A 61 2.14 10.37 11.15
C ILE A 61 2.17 8.87 10.95
N TRP A 62 3.25 8.20 11.39
CA TRP A 62 3.32 6.73 11.34
C TRP A 62 2.13 6.11 12.07
N SER A 63 1.78 6.73 13.19
CA SER A 63 0.70 6.27 14.03
C SER A 63 -0.66 6.36 13.37
N ALA A 64 -0.91 7.51 12.78
CA ALA A 64 -2.09 7.85 12.03
C ALA A 64 -2.26 6.89 10.84
N LEU A 65 -1.20 6.68 10.04
CA LEU A 65 -1.20 5.76 8.89
C LEU A 65 -1.59 4.34 9.32
N GLN A 66 -0.91 3.80 10.33
CA GLN A 66 -1.17 2.44 10.82
C GLN A 66 -2.60 2.28 11.32
N HIS A 67 -3.10 3.26 12.09
CA HIS A 67 -4.47 3.27 12.56
C HIS A 67 -5.46 3.29 11.39
N ALA A 68 -5.34 4.26 10.47
CA ALA A 68 -6.32 4.43 9.40
C ALA A 68 -6.37 3.21 8.45
N MET A 69 -5.21 2.69 8.06
CA MET A 69 -5.11 1.51 7.18
C MET A 69 -5.76 0.28 7.82
N ARG A 70 -5.37 -0.03 9.06
CA ARG A 70 -5.92 -1.18 9.79
C ARG A 70 -7.41 -1.00 10.05
N SER A 71 -7.87 0.23 10.28
CA SER A 71 -9.28 0.50 10.52
C SER A 71 -10.14 0.16 9.32
N VAL A 72 -9.77 0.64 8.14
CA VAL A 72 -10.50 0.36 6.90
C VAL A 72 -10.43 -1.12 6.52
N LEU A 73 -9.24 -1.74 6.62
CA LEU A 73 -9.04 -3.17 6.31
C LEU A 73 -9.86 -4.07 7.23
N ASN A 74 -9.78 -3.85 8.54
CA ASN A 74 -10.51 -4.66 9.52
C ASN A 74 -12.01 -4.45 9.39
N HIS A 75 -12.47 -3.23 9.14
CA HIS A 75 -13.90 -2.94 8.99
C HIS A 75 -14.48 -3.67 7.78
N THR A 76 -13.73 -3.65 6.68
CA THR A 76 -14.10 -4.33 5.45
C THR A 76 -14.24 -5.85 5.65
N ARG A 77 -13.27 -6.46 6.31
CA ARG A 77 -13.24 -7.92 6.53
C ARG A 77 -14.29 -8.39 7.52
N HIS A 78 -14.40 -7.72 8.68
CA HIS A 78 -15.39 -8.09 9.72
C HIS A 78 -16.83 -7.94 9.20
N SER A 79 -17.10 -6.86 8.47
CA SER A 79 -18.42 -6.61 7.90
C SER A 79 -18.68 -7.40 6.62
N ARG A 80 -17.68 -8.08 6.05
CA ARG A 80 -17.77 -8.82 4.77
C ARG A 80 -18.36 -7.98 3.65
N TYR A 81 -17.92 -6.72 3.52
CA TYR A 81 -18.58 -5.78 2.61
C TYR A 81 -18.54 -6.22 1.16
N LEU A 82 -17.47 -6.87 0.70
CA LEU A 82 -17.41 -7.35 -0.68
C LEU A 82 -18.51 -8.41 -0.96
N GLU A 83 -18.75 -9.36 -0.05
CA GLU A 83 -19.83 -10.34 -0.20
C GLU A 83 -21.21 -9.65 -0.28
N GLN A 84 -21.41 -8.60 0.52
CA GLN A 84 -22.65 -7.81 0.52
C GLN A 84 -22.80 -6.99 -0.75
N ILE A 85 -21.73 -6.36 -1.24
CA ILE A 85 -21.73 -5.54 -2.46
C ILE A 85 -22.01 -6.44 -3.66
N LEU A 86 -21.32 -7.58 -3.75
CA LEU A 86 -21.57 -8.61 -4.75
C LEU A 86 -22.91 -9.32 -4.57
N SER A 87 -23.67 -9.05 -3.49
CA SER A 87 -24.98 -9.66 -3.23
C SER A 87 -24.98 -11.18 -3.42
N LEU A 88 -23.95 -11.87 -2.91
CA LEU A 88 -23.79 -13.30 -3.13
C LEU A 88 -24.95 -14.08 -2.48
N SER A 89 -25.60 -14.92 -3.28
CA SER A 89 -26.59 -15.89 -2.82
C SER A 89 -25.96 -16.98 -1.95
N GLY A 90 -26.77 -17.72 -1.20
CA GLY A 90 -26.27 -18.77 -0.31
C GLY A 90 -25.43 -19.84 -1.03
N ASP A 91 -25.83 -20.24 -2.23
CA ASP A 91 -25.11 -21.22 -3.06
C ASP A 91 -23.81 -20.64 -3.64
N GLU A 92 -23.84 -19.39 -4.12
CA GLU A 92 -22.63 -18.69 -4.59
C GLU A 92 -21.58 -18.55 -3.48
N ARG A 93 -22.00 -18.25 -2.25
CA ARG A 93 -21.08 -18.13 -1.10
C ARG A 93 -20.31 -19.41 -0.78
N LEU A 94 -20.89 -20.58 -1.05
CA LEU A 94 -20.24 -21.87 -0.83
C LEU A 94 -19.25 -22.22 -1.94
N LYS A 95 -19.48 -21.71 -3.15
CA LYS A 95 -18.68 -22.02 -4.35
C LYS A 95 -17.54 -21.04 -4.58
N VAL A 96 -17.72 -19.78 -4.21
CA VAL A 96 -16.71 -18.74 -4.43
C VAL A 96 -15.49 -18.98 -3.53
N SER A 97 -14.29 -18.84 -4.10
CA SER A 97 -13.05 -18.95 -3.34
C SER A 97 -12.93 -17.83 -2.30
N LYS A 98 -12.97 -18.20 -1.02
CA LYS A 98 -12.82 -17.25 0.09
C LYS A 98 -11.50 -16.47 0.04
N ARG A 99 -10.40 -17.12 -0.36
CA ARG A 99 -9.08 -16.46 -0.49
C ARG A 99 -9.09 -15.35 -1.54
N HIS A 100 -9.74 -15.59 -2.67
CA HIS A 100 -9.88 -14.57 -3.72
C HIS A 100 -10.80 -13.42 -3.27
N LEU A 101 -11.90 -13.72 -2.57
CA LEU A 101 -12.75 -12.69 -1.98
C LEU A 101 -12.00 -11.85 -0.95
N ASP A 102 -11.24 -12.48 -0.06
CA ASP A 102 -10.46 -11.77 0.97
C ASP A 102 -9.38 -10.90 0.33
N ALA A 103 -8.70 -11.38 -0.72
CA ALA A 103 -7.75 -10.59 -1.49
C ALA A 103 -8.43 -9.39 -2.18
N LEU A 104 -9.47 -9.62 -2.96
CA LEU A 104 -10.18 -8.52 -3.63
C LEU A 104 -10.77 -7.52 -2.64
N GLY A 105 -11.31 -7.99 -1.52
CA GLY A 105 -11.83 -7.13 -0.45
C GLY A 105 -10.74 -6.28 0.17
N SER A 106 -9.57 -6.87 0.45
CA SER A 106 -8.42 -6.14 1.02
C SER A 106 -7.81 -5.14 0.03
N TRP A 107 -7.80 -5.50 -1.26
CA TRP A 107 -7.37 -4.60 -2.34
C TRP A 107 -8.31 -3.40 -2.48
N LEU A 108 -9.62 -3.63 -2.53
CA LEU A 108 -10.61 -2.55 -2.59
C LEU A 108 -10.57 -1.67 -1.34
N ALA A 109 -10.37 -2.25 -0.16
CA ALA A 109 -10.19 -1.48 1.08
C ALA A 109 -8.94 -0.58 1.02
N LEU A 110 -7.82 -1.12 0.53
CA LEU A 110 -6.59 -0.36 0.30
C LEU A 110 -6.84 0.79 -0.71
N ARG A 111 -7.64 0.56 -1.76
CA ARG A 111 -8.06 1.60 -2.71
C ARG A 111 -8.92 2.69 -2.07
N VAL A 112 -9.82 2.33 -1.14
CA VAL A 112 -10.59 3.33 -0.37
C VAL A 112 -9.65 4.21 0.45
N SER A 113 -8.68 3.62 1.15
CA SER A 113 -7.66 4.39 1.88
C SER A 113 -6.80 5.27 0.95
N GLY A 114 -6.59 4.85 -0.29
CA GLY A 114 -5.90 5.61 -1.33
C GLY A 114 -6.59 6.88 -1.82
N ARG A 115 -7.89 7.05 -1.54
CA ARG A 115 -8.64 8.22 -2.04
C ARG A 115 -8.20 9.52 -1.39
N VAL A 116 -7.96 9.49 -0.09
CA VAL A 116 -7.68 10.71 0.72
C VAL A 116 -6.61 10.44 1.77
N VAL A 117 -6.73 9.35 2.54
CA VAL A 117 -5.85 9.07 3.69
C VAL A 117 -4.38 8.87 3.28
N LEU A 118 -4.09 7.99 2.31
CA LEU A 118 -2.70 7.76 1.89
C LEU A 118 -2.06 9.02 1.26
N PRO A 119 -2.74 9.77 0.36
CA PRO A 119 -2.23 11.05 -0.12
C PRO A 119 -1.95 12.06 1.00
N MET A 120 -2.81 12.14 2.03
CA MET A 120 -2.56 13.02 3.18
C MET A 120 -1.28 12.65 3.92
N VAL A 121 -0.96 11.35 4.07
CA VAL A 121 0.30 10.90 4.68
C VAL A 121 1.50 11.27 3.84
N VAL A 122 1.42 11.10 2.51
CA VAL A 122 2.50 11.49 1.60
C VAL A 122 2.77 12.99 1.70
N ASN A 123 1.72 13.82 1.61
CA ASN A 123 1.85 15.27 1.73
C ASN A 123 2.39 15.69 3.11
N ALA A 124 1.94 15.04 4.19
CA ALA A 124 2.44 15.30 5.53
C ALA A 124 3.93 14.98 5.68
N GLY A 125 4.38 13.84 5.16
CA GLY A 125 5.79 13.45 5.19
C GLY A 125 6.68 14.36 4.34
N SER A 126 6.19 14.75 3.17
CA SER A 126 6.82 15.76 2.30
C SER A 126 6.98 17.11 3.00
N PHE A 127 5.91 17.59 3.63
CA PHE A 127 5.89 18.85 4.36
C PHE A 127 6.88 18.85 5.54
N LEU A 128 6.91 17.76 6.31
CA LEU A 128 7.86 17.59 7.42
C LEU A 128 9.29 17.30 6.97
N GLN A 129 9.55 17.25 5.66
CA GLN A 129 10.85 16.94 5.07
C GLN A 129 11.43 15.63 5.62
N MET A 130 10.54 14.66 5.84
CA MET A 130 10.92 13.32 6.29
C MET A 130 11.69 12.61 5.18
N LYS A 131 12.74 11.87 5.55
CA LYS A 131 13.51 11.09 4.59
C LYS A 131 12.58 10.09 3.90
N GLY A 132 12.75 9.91 2.59
CA GLY A 132 11.92 9.00 1.78
C GLY A 132 10.66 9.62 1.18
N PHE A 133 10.29 10.84 1.59
CA PHE A 133 9.21 11.62 0.98
C PHE A 133 9.77 12.66 0.00
N ASP A 134 8.97 13.03 -1.01
CA ASP A 134 9.38 14.06 -1.96
C ASP A 134 9.39 15.42 -1.29
N TRP A 135 10.40 16.23 -1.59
CA TRP A 135 10.46 17.58 -1.07
C TRP A 135 9.42 18.44 -1.81
N MET A 136 8.55 19.12 -1.06
CA MET A 136 7.71 20.18 -1.63
C MET A 136 8.34 21.53 -1.32
N GLU A 137 8.51 22.35 -2.36
CA GLU A 137 8.85 23.78 -2.25
C GLU A 137 7.63 24.56 -1.71
N ASP A 138 7.18 24.21 -0.51
CA ASP A 138 6.14 24.97 0.16
C ASP A 138 6.76 26.20 0.83
N ASN A 139 6.27 27.38 0.44
CA ASN A 139 6.65 28.69 1.01
C ASN A 139 6.12 28.90 2.45
N LEU A 140 5.71 27.83 3.14
CA LEU A 140 5.04 27.91 4.43
C LEU A 140 6.06 28.01 5.56
N THR A 141 6.02 29.11 6.30
CA THR A 141 6.90 29.29 7.46
C THR A 141 6.51 28.34 8.60
N HIS A 142 7.47 27.98 9.45
CA HIS A 142 7.22 27.14 10.63
C HIS A 142 6.08 27.68 11.52
N LYS A 143 5.99 29.00 11.67
CA LYS A 143 4.90 29.65 12.42
C LYS A 143 3.53 29.42 11.79
N GLN A 144 3.41 29.56 10.47
CA GLN A 144 2.16 29.30 9.74
C GLN A 144 1.77 27.82 9.83
N PHE A 145 2.75 26.92 9.86
CA PHE A 145 2.50 25.50 10.03
C PHE A 145 1.91 25.18 11.40
N LEU A 146 2.54 25.65 12.49
CA LEU A 146 2.03 25.46 13.84
C LEU A 146 0.60 26.00 14.00
N GLN A 147 0.28 27.11 13.32
CA GLN A 147 -1.08 27.66 13.30
C GLN A 147 -2.08 26.81 12.51
N ALA A 148 -1.63 26.05 11.51
CA ALA A 148 -2.46 25.18 10.68
C ALA A 148 -2.64 23.77 11.26
N LEU A 149 -1.82 23.36 12.23
CA LEU A 149 -1.83 22.00 12.80
C LEU A 149 -3.21 21.53 13.28
N PRO A 150 -4.00 22.33 14.04
CA PRO A 150 -5.34 21.90 14.44
C PRO A 150 -6.25 21.64 13.24
N SER A 151 -6.16 22.46 12.19
CA SER A 151 -6.95 22.27 10.96
C SER A 151 -6.51 21.03 10.18
N ILE A 152 -5.22 20.73 10.12
CA ILE A 152 -4.68 19.52 9.49
C ILE A 152 -5.16 18.27 10.24
N TYR A 153 -5.13 18.32 11.57
CA TYR A 153 -5.62 17.23 12.42
C TYR A 153 -7.12 17.01 12.31
N PHE A 154 -7.90 18.10 12.36
CA PHE A 154 -9.34 18.06 12.10
C PHE A 154 -9.63 17.37 10.75
N ALA A 155 -8.98 17.82 9.68
CA ALA A 155 -9.15 17.27 8.34
C ALA A 155 -8.78 15.78 8.29
N TRP A 156 -7.70 15.39 8.98
CA TRP A 156 -7.28 13.99 9.08
C TRP A 156 -8.35 13.14 9.78
N CYS A 157 -8.80 13.55 10.95
CA CYS A 157 -9.81 12.82 11.71
C CYS A 157 -11.11 12.70 10.93
N THR A 158 -11.57 13.77 10.28
CA THR A 158 -12.75 13.74 9.40
C THR A 158 -12.54 12.78 8.22
N ALA A 159 -11.40 12.83 7.53
CA ALA A 159 -11.14 11.95 6.39
C ALA A 159 -11.09 10.46 6.79
N VAL A 160 -10.50 10.15 7.95
CA VAL A 160 -10.47 8.78 8.47
C VAL A 160 -11.87 8.31 8.86
N LEU A 161 -12.66 9.15 9.54
CA LEU A 161 -14.05 8.84 9.89
C LEU A 161 -14.90 8.60 8.65
N GLU A 162 -14.83 9.49 7.65
CA GLU A 162 -15.54 9.34 6.38
C GLU A 162 -15.12 8.05 5.68
N CYS A 163 -13.82 7.75 5.61
CA CYS A 163 -13.34 6.49 5.03
C CYS A 163 -13.90 5.26 5.75
N ILE A 164 -14.04 5.28 7.08
CA ILE A 164 -14.57 4.17 7.88
C ILE A 164 -16.08 4.04 7.72
N GLU A 165 -16.81 5.15 7.77
CA GLU A 165 -18.28 5.19 7.71
C GLU A 165 -18.80 4.90 6.30
N GLN A 166 -18.12 5.43 5.27
CA GLN A 166 -18.50 5.28 3.86
C GLN A 166 -17.75 4.15 3.14
N VAL A 167 -16.96 3.34 3.85
CA VAL A 167 -16.11 2.29 3.25
C VAL A 167 -16.90 1.40 2.28
N LYS A 168 -18.13 1.01 2.62
CA LYS A 168 -18.95 0.14 1.77
C LYS A 168 -19.36 0.84 0.47
N ALA A 169 -19.70 2.13 0.52
CA ALA A 169 -20.09 2.91 -0.64
C ALA A 169 -18.88 3.11 -1.57
N HIS A 170 -17.75 3.53 -1.01
CA HIS A 170 -16.51 3.72 -1.77
C HIS A 170 -15.97 2.42 -2.36
N MET A 171 -16.04 1.30 -1.64
CA MET A 171 -15.68 -0.02 -2.17
C MET A 171 -16.55 -0.41 -3.36
N ARG A 172 -17.86 -0.11 -3.32
CA ARG A 172 -18.76 -0.38 -4.44
C ARG A 172 -18.34 0.42 -5.68
N GLU A 173 -18.09 1.71 -5.52
CA GLU A 173 -17.62 2.56 -6.62
C GLU A 173 -16.28 2.08 -7.19
N GLU A 174 -15.31 1.69 -6.36
CA GLU A 174 -14.04 1.14 -6.84
C GLU A 174 -14.23 -0.20 -7.56
N LEU A 175 -15.12 -1.06 -7.06
CA LEU A 175 -15.47 -2.32 -7.73
C LEU A 175 -16.14 -2.06 -9.08
N ASP A 176 -17.06 -1.10 -9.17
CA ASP A 176 -17.75 -0.76 -10.42
C ASP A 176 -16.76 -0.23 -11.47
N LYS A 177 -15.81 0.64 -11.07
CA LYS A 177 -14.71 1.09 -11.93
C LYS A 177 -13.87 -0.09 -12.43
N TYR A 178 -13.54 -1.02 -11.54
CA TYR A 178 -12.75 -2.19 -11.87
C TYR A 178 -13.46 -3.13 -12.85
N LEU A 179 -14.73 -3.44 -12.58
CA LEU A 179 -15.56 -4.26 -13.47
C LEU A 179 -15.70 -3.63 -14.86
N TYR A 180 -15.86 -2.30 -14.91
CA TYR A 180 -15.89 -1.54 -16.16
C TYR A 180 -14.58 -1.70 -16.95
N GLN A 181 -13.41 -1.58 -16.30
CA GLN A 181 -12.11 -1.75 -16.96
C GLN A 181 -11.88 -3.17 -17.47
N LEU A 182 -12.35 -4.18 -16.74
CA LEU A 182 -12.32 -5.57 -17.20
C LEU A 182 -13.35 -5.89 -18.28
N GLY A 183 -14.30 -4.99 -18.55
CA GLY A 183 -15.44 -5.26 -19.43
C GLY A 183 -16.33 -6.39 -18.91
N MET A 184 -16.38 -6.59 -17.58
CA MET A 184 -17.10 -7.68 -16.94
C MET A 184 -18.38 -7.20 -16.27
N THR A 185 -19.45 -7.98 -16.41
CA THR A 185 -20.63 -7.81 -15.56
C THR A 185 -20.40 -8.45 -14.19
N ARG A 186 -21.19 -8.04 -13.18
CA ARG A 186 -21.19 -8.70 -11.86
C ARG A 186 -21.30 -10.22 -11.96
N THR A 187 -22.21 -10.75 -12.80
CA THR A 187 -22.43 -12.19 -12.93
C THR A 187 -21.23 -12.91 -13.54
N ALA A 188 -20.62 -12.34 -14.57
CA ALA A 188 -19.38 -12.87 -15.15
C ALA A 188 -18.23 -12.86 -14.14
N PHE A 189 -18.16 -11.81 -13.31
CA PHE A 189 -17.15 -11.68 -12.27
C PHE A 189 -17.30 -12.73 -11.17
N VAL A 190 -18.52 -12.92 -10.64
CA VAL A 190 -18.80 -13.97 -9.66
C VAL A 190 -18.52 -15.35 -10.24
N HIS A 191 -18.88 -15.58 -11.51
CA HIS A 191 -18.56 -16.82 -12.21
C HIS A 191 -17.04 -17.02 -12.35
N ALA A 192 -16.26 -15.98 -12.63
CA ALA A 192 -14.81 -16.09 -12.65
C ALA A 192 -14.26 -16.51 -11.27
N LEU A 193 -14.78 -15.94 -10.18
CA LEU A 193 -14.37 -16.26 -8.81
C LEU A 193 -14.73 -17.67 -8.33
N THR A 194 -15.72 -18.32 -8.94
CA THR A 194 -16.03 -19.74 -8.65
C THR A 194 -15.12 -20.70 -9.40
N HIS A 195 -14.48 -20.24 -10.48
CA HIS A 195 -13.63 -21.07 -11.35
C HIS A 195 -12.13 -20.81 -11.13
N THR A 196 -11.76 -19.88 -10.23
CA THR A 196 -10.36 -19.71 -9.85
C THR A 196 -9.84 -20.96 -9.13
N LYS A 197 -8.67 -21.43 -9.56
CA LYS A 197 -8.04 -22.64 -9.02
C LYS A 197 -6.84 -22.24 -8.17
N SER A 198 -6.68 -22.93 -7.04
CA SER A 198 -5.39 -22.93 -6.34
C SER A 198 -4.47 -23.89 -7.08
N ILE A 199 -3.31 -23.41 -7.51
CA ILE A 199 -2.33 -24.27 -8.19
C ILE A 199 -1.65 -25.08 -7.10
N ALA A 200 -1.90 -26.40 -7.08
CA ALA A 200 -1.14 -27.31 -6.25
C ALA A 200 0.33 -27.22 -6.70
N VAL A 201 1.17 -26.64 -5.85
CA VAL A 201 2.60 -26.51 -6.10
C VAL A 201 3.22 -27.89 -5.87
N ASP A 202 3.28 -28.72 -6.92
CA ASP A 202 4.10 -29.93 -6.90
C ASP A 202 5.57 -29.50 -6.79
N SER A 203 6.26 -30.04 -5.80
CA SER A 203 7.59 -29.66 -5.32
C SER A 203 8.76 -30.00 -6.27
N SER A 204 8.50 -30.16 -7.56
CA SER A 204 9.54 -30.39 -8.56
C SER A 204 9.45 -29.37 -9.71
N VAL A 205 10.24 -28.30 -9.59
CA VAL A 205 10.77 -27.46 -10.68
C VAL A 205 9.74 -27.09 -11.78
N ARG A 206 8.57 -26.58 -11.40
CA ARG A 206 7.71 -25.84 -12.35
C ARG A 206 7.62 -24.39 -11.90
N LYS A 207 8.11 -23.49 -12.76
CA LYS A 207 7.96 -22.04 -12.62
C LYS A 207 6.49 -21.72 -12.31
N THR A 208 6.22 -21.07 -11.18
CA THR A 208 4.87 -20.60 -10.85
C THR A 208 4.37 -19.72 -11.99
N PRO A 209 3.13 -19.91 -12.47
CA PRO A 209 2.59 -19.09 -13.55
C PRO A 209 2.67 -17.61 -13.21
N ILE A 210 2.84 -16.77 -14.24
CA ILE A 210 2.91 -15.31 -14.08
C ILE A 210 1.65 -14.76 -13.41
N THR A 211 0.53 -15.45 -13.63
CA THR A 211 -0.78 -15.11 -13.10
C THR A 211 -1.03 -15.57 -11.67
N ALA A 212 -0.09 -16.29 -11.04
CA ALA A 212 -0.27 -16.85 -9.70
C ALA A 212 0.51 -16.09 -8.63
N CYS A 213 -0.09 -15.97 -7.44
CA CYS A 213 0.59 -15.45 -6.26
C CYS A 213 1.71 -16.41 -5.85
N THR A 214 2.95 -15.92 -5.75
CA THR A 214 4.12 -16.73 -5.38
C THR A 214 4.06 -17.24 -3.94
N HIS A 215 3.27 -16.58 -3.08
CA HIS A 215 3.14 -16.96 -1.68
C HIS A 215 1.99 -17.94 -1.41
N CYS A 216 0.77 -17.66 -1.90
CA CYS A 216 -0.38 -18.53 -1.63
C CYS A 216 -0.68 -19.56 -2.74
N GLY A 217 -0.05 -19.44 -3.92
CA GLY A 217 -0.26 -20.34 -5.06
C GLY A 217 -1.60 -20.16 -5.78
N ASP A 218 -2.42 -19.19 -5.37
CA ASP A 218 -3.71 -18.93 -6.01
C ASP A 218 -3.54 -18.21 -7.35
N ASP A 219 -4.28 -18.65 -8.37
CA ASP A 219 -4.24 -18.11 -9.73
C ASP A 219 -5.22 -16.95 -9.92
N TYR A 220 -4.67 -15.79 -10.25
CA TYR A 220 -5.38 -14.54 -10.53
C TYR A 220 -5.48 -14.23 -12.02
N GLY A 221 -5.17 -15.20 -12.90
CA GLY A 221 -5.25 -15.05 -14.36
C GLY A 221 -6.58 -14.46 -14.85
N PRO A 222 -7.75 -14.96 -14.37
CA PRO A 222 -9.05 -14.40 -14.74
C PRO A 222 -9.29 -12.96 -14.26
N LEU A 223 -8.53 -12.49 -13.28
CA LEU A 223 -8.72 -11.20 -12.61
C LEU A 223 -7.74 -10.12 -13.09
N ALA A 224 -6.71 -10.45 -13.88
CA ALA A 224 -5.70 -9.61 -14.54
C ALA A 224 -4.91 -8.59 -13.66
N CYS A 225 -5.50 -8.00 -12.62
CA CYS A 225 -4.95 -6.97 -11.74
C CYS A 225 -4.77 -7.46 -10.28
N GLY A 226 -4.89 -8.76 -10.03
CA GLY A 226 -4.93 -9.32 -8.67
C GLY A 226 -3.57 -9.41 -7.97
N LEU A 227 -2.48 -9.12 -8.68
CA LEU A 227 -1.10 -9.32 -8.21
C LEU A 227 -0.27 -8.04 -8.35
N VAL A 228 0.73 -7.91 -7.49
CA VAL A 228 1.72 -6.84 -7.52
C VAL A 228 3.12 -7.39 -7.29
N GLU A 229 4.13 -6.69 -7.82
CA GLU A 229 5.55 -6.98 -7.67
C GLU A 229 6.23 -5.90 -6.79
N PRO A 230 6.36 -6.11 -5.47
CA PRO A 230 6.83 -5.07 -4.56
C PRO A 230 8.28 -4.64 -4.83
N ALA A 231 9.15 -5.60 -5.18
CA ALA A 231 10.54 -5.31 -5.54
C ALA A 231 10.62 -4.42 -6.79
N ARG A 232 9.73 -4.65 -7.77
CA ARG A 232 9.65 -3.81 -8.98
C ARG A 232 9.21 -2.38 -8.66
N ILE A 233 8.21 -2.22 -7.79
CA ILE A 233 7.79 -0.89 -7.30
C ILE A 233 8.97 -0.18 -6.66
N ALA A 234 9.68 -0.86 -5.75
CA ALA A 234 10.80 -0.27 -5.02
C ALA A 234 11.94 0.21 -5.96
N VAL A 235 12.31 -0.60 -6.96
CA VAL A 235 13.32 -0.20 -7.96
C VAL A 235 12.84 0.94 -8.82
N THR A 236 11.61 0.85 -9.34
CA THR A 236 11.06 1.85 -10.24
C THR A 236 11.00 3.22 -9.54
N GLU A 237 10.57 3.26 -8.28
CA GLU A 237 10.56 4.49 -7.48
C GLU A 237 11.96 4.95 -7.08
N CYS A 238 12.91 4.04 -6.85
CA CYS A 238 14.31 4.38 -6.58
C CYS A 238 14.98 5.04 -7.79
N VAL A 239 14.75 4.51 -9.00
CA VAL A 239 15.26 5.08 -10.27
C VAL A 239 14.62 6.44 -10.54
N LYS A 240 13.29 6.56 -10.41
CA LYS A 240 12.58 7.85 -10.58
C LYS A 240 13.09 8.95 -9.66
N THR A 241 13.56 8.60 -8.47
CA THR A 241 14.11 9.55 -7.50
C THR A 241 15.61 9.74 -7.63
N ALA A 242 16.23 9.29 -8.74
CA ALA A 242 17.67 9.34 -8.96
C ALA A 242 18.49 8.77 -7.78
N HIS A 243 17.96 7.71 -7.15
CA HIS A 243 18.56 7.03 -5.99
C HIS A 243 18.73 7.89 -4.72
N ASN A 244 18.01 9.02 -4.59
CA ASN A 244 18.14 9.95 -3.47
C ASN A 244 17.69 9.41 -2.10
N SER A 245 16.86 8.35 -2.08
CA SER A 245 16.32 7.76 -0.86
C SER A 245 16.69 6.28 -0.76
N ASP A 246 17.46 5.92 0.28
CA ASP A 246 17.88 4.56 0.67
C ASP A 246 17.91 3.56 -0.50
N CYS A 247 18.88 3.77 -1.41
CA CYS A 247 18.95 3.07 -2.69
C CYS A 247 18.92 1.54 -2.52
N VAL A 248 17.88 0.91 -3.07
CA VAL A 248 17.68 -0.55 -3.02
C VAL A 248 18.31 -1.28 -4.20
N CYS A 249 18.70 -0.55 -5.26
CA CYS A 249 19.23 -1.11 -6.51
C CYS A 249 20.53 -1.92 -6.30
N GLY A 250 21.36 -1.56 -5.31
CA GLY A 250 22.60 -2.30 -5.01
C GLY A 250 22.37 -3.70 -4.45
N ASN A 251 21.25 -3.95 -3.77
CA ASN A 251 20.94 -5.26 -3.17
C ASN A 251 20.46 -6.29 -4.21
N ILE A 252 20.09 -5.82 -5.40
CA ILE A 252 19.45 -6.62 -6.47
C ILE A 252 20.50 -7.36 -7.31
N HIS A 253 21.67 -6.76 -7.49
CA HIS A 253 22.77 -7.39 -8.23
C HIS A 253 23.31 -8.66 -7.55
N ASN A 254 23.15 -8.81 -6.24
CA ASN A 254 23.62 -9.99 -5.51
C ASN A 254 22.66 -11.20 -5.64
N ASP A 255 21.37 -10.97 -5.85
CA ASP A 255 20.38 -12.06 -6.02
C ASP A 255 20.38 -12.65 -7.45
N PHE A 256 20.91 -11.90 -8.42
CA PHE A 256 21.07 -12.33 -9.83
C PHE A 256 22.40 -13.03 -10.14
N ALA A 257 23.22 -13.37 -9.13
CA ALA A 257 24.47 -14.11 -9.30
C ALA A 257 24.28 -15.59 -9.74
N GLY A 258 23.12 -15.92 -10.30
CA GLY A 258 22.81 -17.16 -10.99
C GLY A 258 22.60 -16.92 -12.49
N SER A 259 23.70 -16.87 -13.24
CA SER A 259 23.75 -17.27 -14.66
C SER A 259 22.75 -16.62 -15.62
N GLU A 260 22.96 -15.34 -15.95
CA GLU A 260 22.81 -14.90 -17.34
C GLU A 260 24.07 -14.10 -17.68
N GLN A 261 24.87 -14.61 -18.62
CA GLN A 261 25.91 -13.80 -19.25
C GLN A 261 25.20 -12.54 -19.78
N LEU A 262 25.57 -11.38 -19.23
CA LEU A 262 25.24 -10.11 -19.85
C LEU A 262 25.57 -10.25 -21.34
N PRO A 263 24.67 -9.87 -22.26
CA PRO A 263 24.98 -9.88 -23.68
C PRO A 263 26.31 -9.16 -23.86
N GLU A 264 27.29 -9.86 -24.42
CA GLU A 264 28.58 -9.27 -24.71
C GLU A 264 28.31 -8.07 -25.60
N TYR A 265 28.64 -6.86 -25.14
CA TYR A 265 28.51 -5.65 -25.93
C TYR A 265 29.50 -5.78 -27.10
N THR A 266 29.07 -6.40 -28.19
CA THR A 266 29.75 -6.34 -29.47
C THR A 266 29.35 -5.01 -30.09
N GLY A 267 29.87 -3.93 -29.50
CA GLY A 267 29.93 -2.63 -30.15
C GLY A 267 30.80 -2.78 -31.39
N ALA A 268 30.20 -3.22 -32.49
CA ALA A 268 30.79 -3.10 -33.80
C ALA A 268 30.80 -1.60 -34.11
N TYR A 269 31.87 -0.92 -33.70
CA TYR A 269 32.27 0.31 -34.36
C TYR A 269 32.61 -0.08 -35.79
N GLY A 270 31.59 -0.04 -36.66
CA GLY A 270 31.81 0.08 -38.08
C GLY A 270 32.50 1.42 -38.28
N THR A 271 33.83 1.40 -38.34
CA THR A 271 34.61 2.49 -38.92
C THR A 271 34.37 2.47 -40.42
N ASP A 272 33.18 2.90 -40.84
CA ASP A 272 33.01 3.41 -42.18
C ASP A 272 33.51 4.85 -42.15
N GLU A 273 34.75 5.01 -42.62
CA GLU A 273 35.32 6.28 -43.01
C GLU A 273 34.43 6.88 -44.11
N ASN A 274 33.39 7.62 -43.72
CA ASN A 274 32.87 8.66 -44.58
C ASN A 274 32.34 9.84 -43.77
N ASP A 275 33.10 10.91 -43.90
CA ASP A 275 32.90 12.25 -43.38
C ASP A 275 31.51 12.78 -43.77
N GLY A 276 30.74 13.23 -42.77
CA GLY A 276 29.37 13.69 -43.00
C GLY A 276 28.63 14.05 -41.72
N ASN A 277 29.08 15.11 -41.04
CA ASN A 277 28.27 16.03 -40.23
C ASN A 277 26.88 15.50 -39.78
N LEU A 278 26.86 14.77 -38.68
CA LEU A 278 25.66 14.60 -37.88
C LEU A 278 26.06 14.92 -36.44
N ASP A 279 25.66 16.10 -35.97
CA ASP A 279 25.35 16.31 -34.55
C ASP A 279 24.27 15.28 -34.19
N SER A 280 24.68 14.05 -33.89
CA SER A 280 23.82 13.14 -33.15
C SER A 280 23.97 13.56 -31.70
N ASP A 281 22.95 14.25 -31.20
CA ASP A 281 22.67 14.31 -29.77
C ASP A 281 22.99 12.92 -29.20
N ASP A 282 23.93 12.86 -28.25
CA ASP A 282 24.18 11.66 -27.48
C ASP A 282 22.83 11.25 -26.87
N GLU A 283 22.13 10.32 -27.53
CA GLU A 283 20.96 9.65 -26.99
C GLU A 283 21.45 9.00 -25.70
N PHE A 284 21.23 9.70 -24.59
CA PHE A 284 21.41 9.17 -23.27
C PHE A 284 20.48 7.97 -23.18
N PHE A 285 21.03 6.79 -23.45
CA PHE A 285 20.38 5.52 -23.17
C PHE A 285 20.19 5.50 -21.66
N ASP A 286 19.01 5.97 -21.22
CA ASP A 286 18.48 5.69 -19.91
C ASP A 286 18.52 4.16 -19.81
N ALA A 287 19.53 3.65 -19.09
CA ALA A 287 19.63 2.25 -18.77
C ALA A 287 18.44 1.94 -17.86
N GLN A 288 17.26 1.77 -18.45
CA GLN A 288 16.17 1.08 -17.79
C GLN A 288 16.79 -0.21 -17.23
N PRO A 289 16.63 -0.48 -15.93
CA PRO A 289 17.28 -1.64 -15.36
C PRO A 289 16.82 -2.87 -16.14
N HIS A 290 17.74 -3.52 -16.87
CA HIS A 290 17.56 -4.83 -17.50
C HIS A 290 17.25 -5.96 -16.47
N VAL A 291 16.91 -5.59 -15.24
CA VAL A 291 16.55 -6.41 -14.10
C VAL A 291 15.13 -7.01 -14.26
N PHE A 292 14.26 -6.35 -15.02
CA PHE A 292 12.88 -6.81 -15.24
C PHE A 292 12.69 -7.16 -16.72
N ASN A 293 12.13 -8.34 -16.99
CA ASN A 293 11.79 -8.73 -18.35
C ASN A 293 10.59 -7.90 -18.83
N ASP A 294 10.75 -7.12 -19.89
CA ASP A 294 9.64 -6.34 -20.49
C ASP A 294 8.52 -7.22 -21.07
N THR A 295 8.79 -8.52 -21.26
CA THR A 295 7.74 -9.50 -21.57
C THR A 295 6.72 -9.64 -20.42
N ASP A 296 7.08 -9.33 -19.17
CA ASP A 296 6.14 -9.26 -18.04
C ASP A 296 5.25 -7.98 -18.09
N LEU A 297 5.64 -6.93 -18.83
CA LEU A 297 4.80 -5.74 -19.08
C LEU A 297 3.68 -6.01 -20.11
N GLN A 298 3.85 -7.02 -20.97
CA GLN A 298 2.91 -7.28 -22.06
C GLN A 298 1.64 -8.05 -21.62
N ALA A 299 1.53 -8.46 -20.35
CA ALA A 299 0.38 -9.23 -19.88
C ALA A 299 -0.95 -8.43 -19.88
N ASN A 300 -0.91 -7.10 -19.73
CA ASN A 300 -1.97 -6.16 -20.18
C ASN A 300 -1.63 -4.72 -19.72
N PRO A 301 -1.41 -3.75 -20.62
CA PRO A 301 -1.19 -2.35 -20.23
C PRO A 301 -2.42 -1.67 -19.61
N LYS A 302 -3.58 -2.36 -19.55
CA LYS A 302 -4.85 -1.84 -19.02
C LYS A 302 -5.07 -2.04 -17.52
N SER A 303 -4.13 -2.63 -16.79
CA SER A 303 -4.41 -3.27 -15.49
C SER A 303 -3.42 -2.91 -14.37
N ASN A 304 -2.92 -1.67 -14.32
CA ASN A 304 -2.00 -1.21 -13.28
C ASN A 304 -2.67 -0.85 -11.94
N MET A 305 -3.99 -1.01 -11.80
CA MET A 305 -4.76 -0.49 -10.66
C MET A 305 -4.26 -0.95 -9.28
N PHE A 306 -3.76 -2.19 -9.15
CA PHE A 306 -3.20 -2.67 -7.89
C PHE A 306 -1.76 -2.17 -7.70
N THR A 307 -0.94 -2.16 -8.75
CA THR A 307 0.38 -1.56 -8.74
C THR A 307 0.35 -0.10 -8.33
N ASP A 308 -0.60 0.69 -8.84
CA ASP A 308 -0.75 2.12 -8.52
C ASP A 308 -0.98 2.35 -7.04
N ILE A 309 -1.92 1.61 -6.45
CA ILE A 309 -2.25 1.77 -5.03
C ILE A 309 -1.18 1.18 -4.11
N ALA A 310 -0.51 0.10 -4.53
CA ALA A 310 0.64 -0.43 -3.82
C ALA A 310 1.82 0.56 -3.86
N THR A 311 2.04 1.23 -4.99
CA THR A 311 3.02 2.30 -5.12
C THR A 311 2.69 3.46 -4.19
N LEU A 312 1.42 3.85 -4.10
CA LEU A 312 0.99 4.88 -3.16
C LEU A 312 1.20 4.48 -1.70
N LEU A 313 0.95 3.21 -1.35
CA LEU A 313 1.27 2.67 -0.02
C LEU A 313 2.78 2.74 0.27
N TYR A 314 3.61 2.31 -0.69
CA TYR A 314 5.07 2.38 -0.59
C TYR A 314 5.55 3.82 -0.33
N SER A 315 5.02 4.78 -1.09
CA SER A 315 5.34 6.20 -0.91
C SER A 315 4.86 6.73 0.45
N ALA A 316 3.67 6.34 0.91
CA ALA A 316 3.15 6.72 2.23
C ALA A 316 3.97 6.11 3.39
N GLN A 317 4.67 5.00 3.17
CA GLN A 317 5.64 4.42 4.10
C GLN A 317 7.04 5.06 3.99
N GLY A 318 7.19 6.15 3.23
CA GLY A 318 8.47 6.82 3.02
C GLY A 318 9.42 5.99 2.15
N ARG A 319 8.88 5.31 1.13
CA ARG A 319 9.60 4.46 0.17
C ARG A 319 10.39 3.33 0.83
N ILE A 320 9.78 2.70 1.82
CA ILE A 320 10.32 1.52 2.50
C ILE A 320 9.21 0.51 2.69
N TRP A 321 9.41 -0.71 2.18
CA TRP A 321 8.59 -1.86 2.56
C TRP A 321 8.95 -2.33 3.97
N LEU A 322 7.94 -2.67 4.77
CA LEU A 322 8.15 -3.23 6.11
C LEU A 322 8.59 -4.70 6.05
N GLY A 323 8.12 -5.41 5.03
CA GLY A 323 8.47 -6.79 4.72
C GLY A 323 9.70 -6.90 3.83
N LYS A 324 10.31 -8.08 3.82
CA LYS A 324 11.34 -8.43 2.84
C LYS A 324 10.69 -8.96 1.56
N HIS A 325 11.06 -8.36 0.44
CA HIS A 325 10.57 -8.70 -0.88
C HIS A 325 11.71 -9.09 -1.80
N SER A 326 11.59 -10.25 -2.44
CA SER A 326 12.55 -10.77 -3.41
C SER A 326 12.15 -10.38 -4.83
N LEU A 327 13.13 -10.37 -5.74
CA LEU A 327 12.88 -10.16 -7.17
C LEU A 327 12.02 -11.30 -7.73
N GLY A 328 11.10 -10.97 -8.65
CA GLY A 328 10.13 -11.91 -9.19
C GLY A 328 9.03 -12.35 -8.22
N GLU A 329 9.00 -11.80 -7.00
CA GLU A 329 7.90 -12.05 -6.06
C GLU A 329 6.62 -11.35 -6.52
N ARG A 330 5.54 -12.11 -6.68
CA ARG A 330 4.21 -11.62 -7.07
C ARG A 330 3.20 -11.94 -5.97
N LEU A 331 2.65 -10.90 -5.36
CA LEU A 331 1.76 -11.04 -4.20
C LEU A 331 0.35 -10.58 -4.54
N CYS A 332 -0.64 -11.34 -4.07
CA CYS A 332 -1.99 -10.80 -3.95
C CYS A 332 -2.05 -9.82 -2.77
N SER A 333 -3.06 -8.95 -2.75
CA SER A 333 -3.25 -7.94 -1.69
C SER A 333 -3.24 -8.50 -0.27
N THR A 334 -3.84 -9.67 -0.02
CA THR A 334 -3.78 -10.30 1.32
C THR A 334 -2.35 -10.68 1.66
N CYS A 335 -1.60 -11.32 0.75
CA CYS A 335 -0.22 -11.71 1.02
C CYS A 335 0.71 -10.49 1.17
N LEU A 336 0.50 -9.44 0.38
CA LEU A 336 1.21 -8.16 0.51
C LEU A 336 0.96 -7.56 1.91
N LEU A 337 -0.31 -7.36 2.27
CA LEU A 337 -0.68 -6.73 3.54
C LEU A 337 -0.29 -7.58 4.76
N LEU A 338 -0.18 -8.89 4.61
CA LEU A 338 0.35 -9.80 5.64
C LEU A 338 1.85 -9.59 5.84
N LYS A 339 2.62 -9.57 4.75
CA LYS A 339 4.08 -9.31 4.80
C LYS A 339 4.38 -7.91 5.34
N GLU A 340 3.57 -6.93 4.98
CA GLU A 340 3.63 -5.56 5.47
C GLU A 340 3.05 -5.38 6.87
N LYS A 341 2.63 -6.46 7.55
CA LYS A 341 2.09 -6.45 8.91
C LYS A 341 0.87 -5.53 9.09
N TYR A 342 0.08 -5.27 8.06
CA TYR A 342 -1.22 -4.61 8.20
C TYR A 342 -2.33 -5.57 8.61
N ILE A 343 -2.17 -6.85 8.29
CA ILE A 343 -3.04 -7.95 8.74
C ILE A 343 -2.18 -9.05 9.40
N GLY A 344 -2.74 -9.75 10.38
CA GLY A 344 -2.15 -10.88 11.07
C GLY A 344 -2.45 -12.22 10.38
N GLU A 345 -1.79 -13.28 10.84
CA GLU A 345 -1.92 -14.64 10.29
C GLU A 345 -3.33 -15.21 10.44
N ASP A 346 -4.02 -14.84 11.51
CA ASP A 346 -5.44 -15.14 11.75
C ASP A 346 -6.39 -14.24 10.95
N GLY A 347 -5.85 -13.29 10.20
CA GLY A 347 -6.60 -12.27 9.48
C GLY A 347 -7.14 -11.14 10.37
N LEU A 348 -6.74 -11.06 11.63
CA LEU A 348 -7.02 -9.94 12.53
C LEU A 348 -5.85 -8.94 12.50
N SER A 349 -5.81 -7.98 13.43
CA SER A 349 -4.71 -7.00 13.46
C SER A 349 -3.41 -7.67 13.90
N ALA A 350 -2.35 -7.56 13.10
CA ALA A 350 -0.99 -7.90 13.52
C ALA A 350 -0.50 -6.94 14.62
N ASP A 351 0.59 -7.30 15.31
CA ASP A 351 1.33 -6.34 16.14
C ASP A 351 1.76 -5.12 15.32
N PHE A 352 1.81 -3.94 15.94
CA PHE A 352 2.17 -2.71 15.24
C PHE A 352 3.60 -2.80 14.72
N PRO A 353 3.82 -2.65 13.40
CA PRO A 353 5.17 -2.63 12.86
C PRO A 353 5.96 -1.46 13.48
N PRO A 354 7.26 -1.66 13.74
CA PRO A 354 8.12 -0.57 14.16
C PRO A 354 8.10 0.53 13.09
N MET A 355 8.28 1.77 13.53
CA MET A 355 8.39 2.90 12.64
C MET A 355 9.60 2.70 11.70
N PRO A 356 9.47 2.94 10.38
CA PRO A 356 10.60 2.85 9.47
C PRO A 356 11.71 3.83 9.87
N ARG A 357 12.97 3.45 9.66
CA ARG A 357 14.12 4.35 9.90
C ARG A 357 14.07 5.62 9.04
N SER A 358 13.38 5.61 7.91
CA SER A 358 13.16 6.80 7.07
C SER A 358 12.36 7.89 7.81
N PHE A 359 11.56 7.52 8.80
CA PHE A 359 10.83 8.47 9.66
C PHE A 359 11.72 9.01 10.79
N GLU A 360 12.90 8.43 11.03
CA GLU A 360 13.88 8.92 12.00
C GLU A 360 14.69 10.06 11.37
N GLY A 361 14.26 11.30 11.62
CA GLY A 361 14.98 12.49 11.21
C GLY A 361 14.06 13.56 10.63
N LEU A 362 13.47 14.38 11.50
CA LEU A 362 12.96 15.68 11.09
C LEU A 362 14.16 16.55 10.72
N ARG A 363 14.24 17.00 9.46
CA ARG A 363 15.25 17.98 9.05
C ARG A 363 14.91 19.41 9.50
N VAL A 364 13.73 19.61 10.08
CA VAL A 364 13.37 20.86 10.73
C VAL A 364 14.25 21.01 11.98
N LYS A 365 15.36 21.74 11.84
CA LYS A 365 16.08 22.26 13.00
C LYS A 365 15.13 23.21 13.74
N TRP A 366 14.88 22.87 15.00
CA TRP A 366 14.18 23.69 15.99
C TRP A 366 14.74 25.11 16.07
#